data_AF-A0AAD5ZIQ4-F1
#
_entry.id   AF-A0AAD5ZIQ4-F1
#
_cell.length_a   1.000
_cell.length_b   1.000
_cell.length_c   1.000
_cell.angle_alpha   90.00
_cell.angle_beta   90.00
_cell.angle_gamma   90.00
#
_symmetry.space_group_name_H-M   'P 1'
#
loop_
_entity.id
_entity.type
_entity.pdbx_description
1 polymer ?
#
loop_
_entity_poly.entity_id
_entity_poly.type
_entity_poly.pdbx_seq_one_letter_code
_entity_poly.pdbx_strand_id
1 'polypeptide(L)'
;MEELPKSSSLIVSQNAGIMDSISVKFEDCANMFQESEVRDMYGFNNGGNFIEVVCGCTSYRFGDSVGKLRVYSSGALEIKCECNPACNEVLKPTEFEKHALKETPGKWRSNIWVTIGGQKVPLSRTVLLRPFEVCKRADL
;
A
#
# COMPACT_ATOMS: atom_id res chain seq x y z
N MET A 1 -9.35 -55.60 26.43
CA MET A 1 -10.28 -56.52 25.76
C MET A 1 -11.59 -55.74 25.58
N GLU A 2 -12.45 -56.13 24.64
CA GLU A 2 -13.58 -55.32 24.15
C GLU A 2 -13.10 -54.06 23.37
N GLU A 3 -13.65 -53.68 22.21
CA GLU A 3 -14.66 -54.30 21.33
C GLU A 3 -14.38 -53.93 19.85
N LEU A 4 -14.92 -54.71 18.91
CA LEU A 4 -14.85 -54.52 17.44
C LEU A 4 -16.28 -54.23 16.88
N PRO A 5 -16.66 -54.55 15.61
CA PRO A 5 -15.91 -54.55 14.34
C PRO A 5 -15.34 -53.20 13.84
N LYS A 6 -15.78 -52.45 12.81
CA LYS A 6 -16.98 -52.45 11.93
C LYS A 6 -16.61 -51.93 10.51
N SER A 7 -17.50 -52.10 9.53
CA SER A 7 -17.25 -52.08 8.07
C SER A 7 -18.30 -51.27 7.27
N SER A 8 -17.87 -50.53 6.25
CA SER A 8 -18.61 -50.20 5.01
C SER A 8 -17.60 -49.64 3.98
N SER A 9 -17.36 -50.25 2.82
CA SER A 9 -18.25 -50.57 1.67
C SER A 9 -18.44 -49.38 0.71
N LEU A 10 -18.07 -49.60 -0.56
CA LEU A 10 -17.97 -48.65 -1.65
C LEU A 10 -19.31 -48.01 -2.08
N ILE A 11 -19.26 -46.76 -2.52
CA ILE A 11 -19.97 -46.28 -3.73
C ILE A 11 -19.11 -45.26 -4.49
N VAL A 12 -19.24 -45.25 -5.82
CA VAL A 12 -18.61 -44.25 -6.71
C VAL A 12 -19.63 -43.16 -7.02
N SER A 13 -19.20 -41.89 -6.90
CA SER A 13 -19.88 -40.75 -7.51
C SER A 13 -18.86 -39.89 -8.26
N GLN A 14 -19.11 -39.64 -9.54
CA GLN A 14 -18.35 -38.67 -10.32
C GLN A 14 -18.81 -37.26 -9.95
N ASN A 15 -17.90 -36.41 -9.48
CA ASN A 15 -18.12 -34.96 -9.39
C ASN A 15 -17.04 -34.24 -10.17
N ALA A 16 -17.44 -33.35 -11.08
CA ALA A 16 -16.53 -32.41 -11.71
C ALA A 16 -16.16 -31.31 -10.69
N GLY A 17 -14.86 -31.12 -10.44
CA GLY A 17 -14.40 -30.09 -9.51
C GLY A 17 -12.90 -29.93 -9.51
N ILE A 18 -12.46 -28.69 -9.74
CA ILE A 18 -11.34 -28.01 -9.07
C ILE A 18 -10.05 -28.85 -8.96
N MET A 19 -9.11 -28.62 -9.89
CA MET A 19 -7.69 -28.89 -9.64
C MET A 19 -7.02 -27.62 -9.10
N ASP A 20 -6.06 -27.82 -8.19
CA ASP A 20 -5.72 -26.83 -7.17
C ASP A 20 -4.86 -25.64 -7.61
N SER A 21 -5.02 -24.55 -6.86
CA SER A 21 -3.90 -23.70 -6.46
C SER A 21 -4.20 -23.14 -5.07
N ILE A 22 -3.51 -23.67 -4.06
CA ILE A 22 -3.68 -23.28 -2.66
C ILE A 22 -3.17 -21.85 -2.48
N SER A 23 -4.08 -20.88 -2.58
CA SER A 23 -3.88 -19.52 -2.08
C SER A 23 -4.31 -19.50 -0.63
N VAL A 24 -3.35 -19.43 0.29
CA VAL A 24 -3.61 -19.31 1.73
C VAL A 24 -4.53 -18.12 2.00
N LYS A 25 -5.61 -18.36 2.75
CA LYS A 25 -6.46 -17.28 3.29
C LYS A 25 -5.70 -16.58 4.42
N PHE A 26 -4.91 -15.58 4.06
CA PHE A 26 -4.63 -14.48 4.97
C PHE A 26 -5.92 -13.66 5.13
N GLU A 27 -6.17 -13.14 6.33
CA GLU A 27 -7.31 -12.24 6.54
C GLU A 27 -6.97 -10.85 5.97
N ASP A 28 -7.78 -10.42 5.00
CA ASP A 28 -7.34 -9.49 3.96
C ASP A 28 -7.26 -8.02 4.41
N CYS A 29 -6.11 -7.64 4.98
CA CYS A 29 -5.55 -6.31 4.77
C CYS A 29 -5.07 -6.09 3.31
N ALA A 30 -5.16 -7.12 2.44
CA ALA A 30 -4.57 -7.16 1.10
C ALA A 30 -5.22 -6.19 0.08
N ASN A 31 -6.44 -5.72 0.33
CA ASN A 31 -7.15 -4.74 -0.51
C ASN A 31 -7.32 -3.36 0.19
N MET A 32 -6.21 -2.81 0.72
CA MET A 32 -6.12 -1.37 1.08
C MET A 32 -6.60 -0.46 -0.06
N PHE A 33 -6.28 -0.85 -1.30
CA PHE A 33 -6.68 -0.23 -2.55
C PHE A 33 -6.95 -1.34 -3.57
N GLN A 34 -7.83 -1.11 -4.54
CA GLN A 34 -7.92 -2.03 -5.68
C GLN A 34 -6.65 -1.90 -6.53
N GLU A 35 -6.14 -2.99 -7.12
CA GLU A 35 -4.95 -2.95 -7.97
C GLU A 35 -5.09 -1.90 -9.10
N SER A 36 -6.29 -1.79 -9.68
CA SER A 36 -6.69 -0.78 -10.67
C SER A 36 -6.63 0.67 -10.20
N GLU A 37 -6.71 0.95 -8.89
CA GLU A 37 -6.61 2.31 -8.35
C GLU A 37 -5.16 2.78 -8.17
N VAL A 38 -4.19 1.85 -8.08
CA VAL A 38 -2.79 2.14 -7.67
C VAL A 38 -1.71 1.68 -8.66
N ARG A 39 -1.99 0.71 -9.53
CA ARG A 39 -1.01 0.17 -10.49
C ARG A 39 -0.52 1.19 -11.53
N ASP A 40 -1.34 2.19 -11.85
CA ASP A 40 -0.98 3.29 -12.76
C ASP A 40 -0.15 4.39 -12.07
N MET A 41 0.17 4.25 -10.77
CA MET A 41 1.08 5.14 -10.05
C MET A 41 2.54 4.78 -10.36
N TYR A 42 3.34 5.79 -10.66
CA TYR A 42 4.73 5.62 -11.05
C TYR A 42 5.56 5.01 -9.92
N GLY A 43 6.30 3.94 -10.24
CA GLY A 43 7.09 3.20 -9.27
C GLY A 43 6.25 2.47 -8.21
N PHE A 44 5.00 2.12 -8.51
CA PHE A 44 4.18 1.26 -7.67
C PHE A 44 4.87 -0.08 -7.37
N ASN A 45 4.90 -0.43 -6.09
CA ASN A 45 5.45 -1.67 -5.56
C ASN A 45 4.61 -2.12 -4.34
N ASN A 46 4.35 -3.42 -4.21
CA ASN A 46 3.58 -3.98 -3.09
C ASN A 46 4.52 -4.73 -2.13
N GLY A 47 4.73 -4.18 -0.94
CA GLY A 47 5.52 -4.76 0.15
C GLY A 47 4.74 -5.72 1.05
N GLY A 48 3.48 -6.04 0.73
CA GLY A 48 2.59 -6.91 1.50
C GLY A 48 1.89 -6.19 2.66
N ASN A 49 2.63 -5.53 3.54
CA ASN A 49 2.08 -4.71 4.63
C ASN A 49 2.06 -3.19 4.34
N PHE A 50 2.68 -2.77 3.23
CA PHE A 50 2.60 -1.42 2.67
C PHE A 50 2.59 -1.47 1.15
N ILE A 51 2.08 -0.42 0.52
CA ILE A 51 2.43 -0.10 -0.87
C ILE A 51 3.45 1.04 -0.89
N GLU A 52 4.35 1.00 -1.86
CA GLU A 52 5.35 2.04 -2.13
C GLU A 52 5.10 2.64 -3.52
N VAL A 53 5.18 3.97 -3.64
CA VAL A 53 5.01 4.72 -4.89
C VAL A 53 6.01 5.88 -4.95
N VAL A 54 6.39 6.33 -6.15
CA VAL A 54 7.21 7.54 -6.29
C VAL A 54 6.34 8.78 -6.07
N CYS A 55 6.80 9.62 -5.15
CA CYS A 55 6.21 10.90 -4.81
C CYS A 55 7.22 12.04 -5.04
N GLY A 56 6.73 13.27 -4.96
CA GLY A 56 7.58 14.44 -4.92
C GLY A 56 6.88 15.67 -4.36
N CYS A 57 7.68 16.69 -4.08
CA CYS A 57 7.23 18.01 -3.67
C CYS A 57 7.88 19.05 -4.59
N THR A 58 7.07 19.81 -5.33
CA THR A 58 7.59 20.89 -6.18
C THR A 58 7.77 22.17 -5.36
N SER A 59 8.97 22.72 -5.38
CA SER A 59 9.31 24.06 -4.88
C SER A 59 9.63 24.98 -6.07
N TYR A 60 9.13 26.22 -6.05
CA TYR A 60 9.29 27.16 -7.18
C TYR A 60 10.77 27.51 -7.44
N ARG A 61 11.61 27.53 -6.40
CA ARG A 61 13.04 27.90 -6.52
C ARG A 61 13.98 26.72 -6.72
N PHE A 62 13.59 25.52 -6.30
CA PHE A 62 14.47 24.34 -6.23
C PHE A 62 14.01 23.17 -7.09
N GLY A 63 12.89 23.31 -7.83
CA GLY A 63 12.35 22.24 -8.67
C GLY A 63 11.64 21.15 -7.87
N ASP A 64 11.74 19.91 -8.33
CA ASP A 64 11.08 18.76 -7.70
C ASP A 64 12.03 18.01 -6.75
N SER A 65 11.73 18.04 -5.44
CA SER A 65 12.33 17.09 -4.50
C SER A 65 11.55 15.78 -4.57
N VAL A 66 12.19 14.70 -5.02
CA VAL A 66 11.59 13.36 -5.17
C VAL A 66 11.85 12.45 -3.96
N GLY A 67 11.01 11.42 -3.82
CA GLY A 67 11.15 10.39 -2.79
C GLY A 67 10.18 9.24 -3.00
N LYS A 68 10.30 8.20 -2.17
CA LYS A 68 9.38 7.04 -2.17
C LYS A 68 8.41 7.15 -1.00
N LEU A 69 7.12 7.31 -1.29
CA LEU A 69 6.04 7.29 -0.30
C LEU A 69 5.61 5.85 -0.03
N ARG A 70 5.59 5.48 1.24
CA ARG A 70 5.01 4.23 1.75
C ARG A 70 3.70 4.51 2.46
N VAL A 71 2.70 3.67 2.16
CA VAL A 71 1.37 3.69 2.78
C VAL A 71 1.14 2.32 3.41
N TYR A 72 1.10 2.27 4.74
CA TYR A 72 0.97 1.02 5.50
C TYR A 72 -0.50 0.67 5.81
N SER A 73 -0.77 -0.60 6.06
CA SER A 73 -2.10 -1.10 6.49
C SER A 73 -2.66 -0.45 7.75
N SER A 74 -1.78 0.10 8.61
CA SER A 74 -2.12 0.88 9.79
C SER A 74 -2.59 2.31 9.51
N GLY A 75 -2.57 2.76 8.25
CA GLY A 75 -2.75 4.16 7.85
C GLY A 75 -1.54 5.05 8.14
N ALA A 76 -0.40 4.47 8.54
CA ALA A 76 0.85 5.21 8.66
C ALA A 76 1.41 5.60 7.27
N LEU A 77 2.09 6.74 7.22
CA LEU A 77 2.68 7.32 6.01
C LEU A 77 4.15 7.68 6.29
N GLU A 78 5.06 7.16 5.47
CA GLU A 78 6.49 7.46 5.50
C GLU A 78 6.96 7.85 4.11
N ILE A 79 7.87 8.82 4.01
CA ILE A 79 8.53 9.19 2.76
C ILE A 79 10.02 9.02 2.95
N LYS A 80 10.62 8.10 2.19
CA LYS A 80 12.06 8.07 2.01
C LYS A 80 12.44 9.18 1.03
N CYS A 81 13.17 10.19 1.51
CA CYS A 81 13.64 11.27 0.67
C CYS A 81 14.80 10.80 -0.22
N GLU A 82 14.75 11.18 -1.51
CA GLU A 82 15.80 10.89 -2.50
C GLU A 82 16.14 12.18 -3.29
N CYS A 83 16.05 13.34 -2.63
CA CYS A 83 16.27 14.67 -3.22
C CYS A 83 17.71 14.89 -3.74
N ASN A 84 18.67 14.11 -3.22
CA ASN A 84 20.03 14.01 -3.73
C ASN A 84 20.59 12.61 -3.38
N PRO A 85 21.65 12.12 -4.06
CA PRO A 85 22.15 10.74 -3.88
C PRO A 85 22.71 10.41 -2.48
N ALA A 86 22.99 11.40 -1.63
CA ALA A 86 23.42 11.21 -0.25
C ALA A 86 22.26 11.34 0.75
N CYS A 87 21.06 11.73 0.32
CA CYS A 87 19.88 11.73 1.18
C CYS A 87 19.33 10.31 1.32
N ASN A 88 19.18 9.87 2.58
CA ASN A 88 18.55 8.60 2.94
C ASN A 88 17.65 8.78 4.17
N GLU A 89 17.10 9.99 4.34
CA GLU A 89 16.18 10.32 5.43
C GLU A 89 14.82 9.66 5.20
N VAL A 90 14.25 9.07 6.26
CA VAL A 90 12.87 8.60 6.30
C VAL A 90 12.07 9.57 7.16
N LEU A 91 11.08 10.22 6.54
CA LEU A 91 10.40 11.40 7.08
C LEU A 91 8.88 11.19 7.01
N LYS A 92 8.12 11.74 7.95
CA LYS A 92 6.66 11.84 7.78
C LYS A 92 6.35 12.87 6.69
N PRO A 93 5.17 12.83 6.03
CA PRO A 93 4.81 13.82 5.01
C PRO A 93 4.91 15.29 5.45
N THR A 94 4.65 15.58 6.73
CA THR A 94 4.83 16.91 7.36
C THR A 94 6.28 17.36 7.53
N GLU A 95 7.22 16.42 7.51
CA GLU A 95 8.65 16.63 7.68
C GLU A 95 9.33 16.67 6.30
N PHE A 96 8.95 15.79 5.38
CA PHE A 96 9.33 15.84 3.96
C PHE A 96 8.93 17.18 3.29
N GLU A 97 7.75 17.73 3.60
CA GLU A 97 7.35 19.06 3.11
C GLU A 97 8.32 20.18 3.54
N LYS A 98 8.92 20.06 4.74
CA LYS A 98 9.92 21.01 5.26
C LYS A 98 11.31 20.75 4.69
N HIS A 99 11.71 19.48 4.60
CA HIS A 99 12.98 19.05 4.00
C HIS A 99 13.05 19.48 2.52
N ALA A 100 11.95 19.41 1.77
CA ALA A 100 11.84 19.92 0.39
C ALA A 100 11.84 21.46 0.26
N LEU A 101 12.21 22.19 1.33
CA LEU A 101 12.38 23.65 1.37
C LEU A 101 11.19 24.42 0.78
N LYS A 102 9.96 24.01 1.13
CA LYS A 102 8.74 24.66 0.64
C LYS A 102 8.44 25.95 1.42
N GLU A 103 8.28 27.06 0.71
CA GLU A 103 8.01 28.40 1.28
C GLU A 103 6.65 28.50 2.01
N THR A 104 5.76 27.50 1.88
CA THR A 104 4.45 27.44 2.56
C THR A 104 4.19 26.06 3.18
N PRO A 105 4.87 25.72 4.31
CA PRO A 105 4.67 24.46 5.01
C PRO A 105 3.29 24.41 5.69
N GLY A 106 2.77 23.19 5.93
CA GLY A 106 1.48 22.93 6.57
C GLY A 106 0.38 22.49 5.60
N LYS A 107 0.67 22.33 4.30
CA LYS A 107 -0.31 21.88 3.28
C LYS A 107 0.14 20.60 2.56
N TRP A 108 0.94 19.75 3.23
CA TRP A 108 1.58 18.56 2.67
C TRP A 108 0.65 17.69 1.80
N ARG A 109 -0.62 17.50 2.20
CA ARG A 109 -1.62 16.73 1.44
C ARG A 109 -1.84 17.25 0.01
N SER A 110 -1.72 18.55 -0.22
CA SER A 110 -1.83 19.16 -1.55
C SER A 110 -0.48 19.61 -2.14
N ASN A 111 0.55 19.71 -1.31
CA ASN A 111 1.89 20.13 -1.71
C ASN A 111 2.79 18.97 -2.18
N ILE A 112 2.51 17.75 -1.70
CA ILE A 112 3.13 16.49 -2.14
C ILE A 112 2.21 15.85 -3.18
N TRP A 113 2.82 15.35 -4.25
CA TRP A 113 2.17 14.67 -5.36
C TRP A 113 2.76 13.29 -5.59
N VAL A 114 2.03 12.45 -6.31
CA VAL A 114 2.52 11.22 -6.97
C VAL A 114 2.27 11.35 -8.46
N THR A 115 3.00 10.60 -9.28
CA THR A 115 2.75 10.58 -10.74
C THR A 115 1.79 9.45 -11.08
N ILE A 116 0.67 9.75 -11.73
CA ILE A 116 -0.31 8.76 -12.20
C ILE A 116 -0.52 8.97 -13.70
N GLY A 117 -0.31 7.94 -14.52
CA GLY A 117 -0.41 8.07 -15.99
C GLY A 117 0.45 9.20 -16.59
N GLY A 118 1.60 9.50 -15.98
CA GLY A 118 2.48 10.60 -16.36
C GLY A 118 2.10 12.00 -15.81
N GLN A 119 0.96 12.14 -15.13
CA GLN A 119 0.51 13.42 -14.55
C GLN A 119 0.81 13.51 -13.05
N LYS A 120 1.23 14.68 -12.57
CA LYS A 120 1.43 14.95 -11.13
C LYS A 120 0.08 15.17 -10.44
N VAL A 121 -0.35 14.22 -9.61
CA VAL A 121 -1.60 14.28 -8.84
C VAL A 121 -1.29 14.54 -7.37
N PRO A 122 -1.80 15.61 -6.74
CA PRO A 122 -1.58 15.88 -5.31
C PRO A 122 -2.26 14.80 -4.45
N LEU A 123 -1.64 14.40 -3.34
CA LEU A 123 -2.12 13.29 -2.50
C LEU A 123 -3.59 13.46 -2.04
N SER A 124 -4.03 14.70 -1.82
CA SER A 124 -5.41 15.07 -1.47
C SER A 124 -6.46 14.79 -2.54
N ARG A 125 -6.04 14.41 -3.76
CA ARG A 125 -6.89 13.92 -4.86
C ARG A 125 -6.65 12.44 -5.20
N THR A 126 -5.80 11.74 -4.44
CA THR A 126 -5.50 10.32 -4.64
C THR A 126 -6.27 9.45 -3.66
N VAL A 127 -6.39 8.17 -3.98
CA VAL A 127 -6.93 7.16 -3.06
C VAL A 127 -6.04 7.00 -1.81
N LEU A 128 -4.75 7.31 -1.88
CA LEU A 128 -3.76 7.09 -0.81
C LEU A 128 -4.05 7.82 0.51
N LEU A 129 -4.90 8.84 0.50
CA LEU A 129 -5.36 9.57 1.69
C LEU A 129 -6.85 9.32 2.03
N ARG A 130 -7.50 8.35 1.37
CA ARG A 130 -8.82 7.83 1.79
C ARG A 130 -8.66 7.34 3.24
N PRO A 131 -9.54 7.76 4.18
CA PRO A 131 -9.38 7.38 5.58
C PRO A 131 -9.50 5.86 5.69
N PHE A 132 -8.46 5.22 6.22
CA PHE A 132 -8.51 3.81 6.60
C PHE A 132 -9.46 3.67 7.78
N GLU A 133 -10.71 3.31 7.50
CA GLU A 133 -11.58 2.66 8.47
C GLU A 133 -10.98 1.27 8.73
N VAL A 134 -9.96 1.25 9.61
CA VAL A 134 -9.10 0.10 9.89
C VAL A 134 -9.95 -1.14 10.17
N CYS A 135 -9.46 -2.31 9.73
CA CYS A 135 -10.01 -3.64 10.01
C CYS A 135 -9.99 -3.97 11.52
N LYS A 136 -10.81 -3.26 12.32
CA LYS A 136 -10.84 -3.34 13.78
C LYS A 136 -11.79 -4.42 14.26
N ARG A 137 -11.49 -5.68 13.94
CA ARG A 137 -11.92 -6.87 14.72
C ARG A 137 -11.29 -8.16 14.17
N ALA A 138 -10.15 -8.53 14.74
CA ALA A 138 -9.59 -9.89 14.69
C ALA A 138 -8.70 -10.21 15.92
N ASP A 139 -8.90 -9.50 17.05
CA ASP A 139 -8.16 -9.69 18.30
C ASP A 139 -9.15 -9.98 19.44
N LEU A 140 -9.29 -11.28 19.76
CA LEU A 140 -9.96 -11.92 20.91
C LEU A 140 -11.30 -11.33 21.40
#